data_AF-A0A6J3MFT2-F1
#
_entry.id   AF-A0A6J3MFT2-F1
#
_cell.length_a   1.000
_cell.length_b   1.000
_cell.length_c   1.000
_cell.angle_alpha   90.00
_cell.angle_beta   90.00
_cell.angle_gamma   90.00
#
_symmetry.space_group_name_H-M   'P 1'
#
loop_
_entity.id
_entity.type
_entity.pdbx_description
1 polymer ?
#
loop_
_entity_poly.entity_id
_entity_poly.type
_entity_poly.pdbx_seq_one_letter_code
_entity_poly.pdbx_strand_id
1 'polypeptide(L)'
;MPESLQFTPLNPNVVTRKEFTENLVSVPVPSDANPEWKDTCLKMQSLYRKLAYHEAMAPNFQQTYMTPANSKNRVYFMWDFVGRTLAWPSQYLYMLLHNVSSKDTTSKQARQIWAEIYGRNVMAGGLIIDDKPGMLNQMMESTYPGMSKDHPEFGEDILKEAEVLFKGDKA
;
A
#
# COMPACT_ATOMS: atom_id res chain seq x y z
N MET A 1 9.56 28.76 4.21
CA MET A 1 8.48 27.95 3.60
C MET A 1 9.13 26.65 3.18
N PRO A 2 8.72 25.48 3.68
CA PRO A 2 9.23 24.23 3.11
C PRO A 2 8.78 24.19 1.65
N GLU A 3 9.68 23.84 0.73
CA GLU A 3 9.31 23.59 -0.66
C GLU A 3 8.21 22.54 -0.67
N SER A 4 7.05 22.90 -1.20
CA SER A 4 5.99 21.93 -1.40
C SER A 4 6.47 20.89 -2.39
N LEU A 5 6.72 19.67 -1.92
CA LEU A 5 6.85 18.50 -2.77
C LEU A 5 5.55 18.36 -3.56
N GLN A 6 5.58 18.86 -4.79
CA GLN A 6 4.42 18.86 -5.67
C GLN A 6 4.28 17.46 -6.27
N PHE A 7 3.66 16.56 -5.52
CA PHE A 7 3.29 15.25 -6.06
C PHE A 7 2.19 15.44 -7.10
N THR A 8 2.51 15.16 -8.36
CA THR A 8 1.51 15.09 -9.43
C THR A 8 1.27 13.63 -9.76
N PRO A 9 0.11 13.06 -9.40
CA PRO A 9 -0.19 11.68 -9.77
C PRO A 9 -0.25 11.54 -11.29
N LEU A 10 0.31 10.46 -11.82
CA LEU A 10 0.22 10.14 -13.24
C LEU A 10 -1.24 9.84 -13.64
N ASN A 11 -1.63 10.20 -14.86
CA ASN A 11 -2.97 9.89 -15.37
C ASN A 11 -3.13 8.36 -15.55
N PRO A 12 -3.97 7.70 -14.73
CA PRO A 12 -4.04 6.24 -14.69
C PRO A 12 -4.74 5.64 -15.93
N ASN A 13 -5.33 6.47 -16.79
CA ASN A 13 -5.94 6.04 -18.05
C ASN A 13 -4.92 5.85 -19.17
N VAL A 14 -3.68 6.32 -19.00
CA VAL A 14 -2.64 6.25 -20.03
C VAL A 14 -1.36 5.58 -19.54
N VAL A 15 -1.07 5.63 -18.24
CA VAL A 15 0.12 4.97 -17.68
C VAL A 15 -0.15 3.52 -17.29
N THR A 16 0.90 2.72 -17.31
CA THR A 16 0.92 1.33 -16.86
C THR A 16 0.86 1.22 -15.34
N ARG A 17 0.50 0.04 -14.82
CA ARG A 17 0.60 -0.25 -13.38
C ARG A 17 2.02 -0.11 -12.86
N LYS A 18 3.02 -0.43 -13.68
CA LYS A 18 4.44 -0.20 -13.38
C LYS A 18 4.73 1.28 -13.16
N GLU A 19 4.46 2.12 -14.15
CA GLU A 19 4.73 3.57 -14.07
C GLU A 19 3.99 4.21 -12.89
N PHE A 20 2.74 3.81 -12.66
CA PHE A 20 1.96 4.29 -11.52
C PHE A 20 2.58 3.87 -10.18
N THR A 21 3.01 2.61 -10.07
CA THR A 21 3.68 2.09 -8.86
C THR A 21 4.98 2.86 -8.62
N GLU A 22 5.82 2.97 -9.64
CA GLU A 22 7.13 3.66 -9.58
C GLU A 22 6.96 5.13 -9.17
N ASN A 23 5.95 5.82 -9.72
CA ASN A 23 5.62 7.19 -9.33
C ASN A 23 5.26 7.28 -7.84
N LEU A 24 4.37 6.42 -7.33
CA LEU A 24 3.98 6.42 -5.91
C LEU A 24 5.15 6.13 -4.96
N VAL A 25 6.03 5.20 -5.29
CA VAL A 25 7.18 4.86 -4.43
C VAL A 25 8.39 5.77 -4.63
N SER A 26 8.35 6.66 -5.63
CA SER A 26 9.39 7.68 -5.85
C SER A 26 9.17 8.94 -5.01
N VAL A 27 7.97 9.12 -4.45
CA VAL A 27 7.65 10.29 -3.63
C VAL A 27 8.50 10.26 -2.36
N PRO A 28 9.41 11.24 -2.17
CA PRO A 28 10.24 11.26 -0.98
C PRO A 28 9.39 11.58 0.24
N VAL A 29 9.66 10.88 1.33
CA VAL A 29 9.09 11.24 2.64
C VAL A 29 9.92 12.39 3.22
N PRO A 30 9.32 13.54 3.58
CA PRO A 30 10.04 14.68 4.12
C PRO A 30 10.90 14.32 5.33
N SER A 31 12.03 15.01 5.44
CA SER A 31 12.98 14.78 6.52
C SER A 31 12.43 15.16 7.89
N ASP A 32 11.53 16.14 7.95
CA ASP A 32 10.89 16.68 9.15
C ASP A 32 9.53 16.02 9.46
N ALA A 33 9.13 15.02 8.68
CA ALA A 33 7.93 14.24 8.97
C ALA A 33 8.01 13.58 10.34
N ASN A 34 6.85 13.42 10.99
CA ASN A 34 6.76 12.66 12.24
C ASN A 34 7.43 11.27 12.09
N PRO A 35 8.25 10.81 13.07
CA PRO A 35 8.97 9.54 12.94
C PRO A 35 8.09 8.31 12.68
N GLU A 36 6.94 8.22 13.37
CA GLU A 36 5.97 7.11 13.24
C GLU A 36 5.35 7.11 11.83
N TRP A 37 4.98 8.30 11.34
CA TRP A 37 4.48 8.48 9.98
C TRP A 37 5.52 8.10 8.93
N LYS A 38 6.75 8.58 9.11
CA LYS A 38 7.86 8.36 8.19
C LYS A 38 8.16 6.88 8.07
N ASP A 39 8.33 6.21 9.19
CA ASP A 39 8.57 4.77 9.25
C ASP A 39 7.44 3.98 8.57
N THR A 40 6.18 4.32 8.88
CA THR A 40 5.00 3.70 8.26
C THR A 40 5.00 3.86 6.73
N CYS A 41 5.24 5.08 6.23
CA CYS A 41 5.27 5.36 4.80
C CYS A 41 6.39 4.58 4.08
N LEU A 42 7.58 4.50 4.69
CA LEU A 42 8.72 3.77 4.11
C LEU A 42 8.46 2.26 4.04
N LYS A 43 7.92 1.68 5.12
CA LYS A 43 7.52 0.25 5.15
C LYS A 43 6.45 -0.06 4.11
N MET A 44 5.45 0.81 3.97
CA MET A 44 4.43 0.67 2.92
C MET A 44 5.00 0.78 1.51
N GLN A 45 5.87 1.75 1.23
CA GLN A 45 6.53 1.89 -0.07
C GLN A 45 7.38 0.65 -0.39
N SER A 46 8.06 0.08 0.61
CA SER A 46 8.80 -1.18 0.50
C SER A 46 7.88 -2.34 0.12
N LEU A 47 6.81 -2.57 0.90
CA LEU A 47 5.85 -3.65 0.64
C LEU A 47 5.19 -3.50 -0.75
N TYR A 48 4.74 -2.30 -1.09
CA TYR A 48 4.07 -2.03 -2.36
C TYR A 48 4.98 -2.33 -3.55
N ARG A 49 6.26 -1.94 -3.47
CA ARG A 49 7.27 -2.26 -4.49
C ARG A 49 7.44 -3.77 -4.61
N LYS A 50 7.61 -4.49 -3.50
CA LYS A 50 7.79 -5.96 -3.54
C LYS A 50 6.60 -6.67 -4.17
N LEU A 51 5.38 -6.29 -3.80
CA LEU A 51 4.16 -6.82 -4.41
C LEU A 51 4.11 -6.55 -5.93
N ALA A 52 4.49 -5.36 -6.36
CA ALA A 52 4.45 -4.96 -7.77
C ALA A 52 5.41 -5.77 -8.66
N TYR A 53 6.61 -6.09 -8.15
CA TYR A 53 7.62 -6.87 -8.89
C TYR A 53 7.56 -8.37 -8.63
N HIS A 54 6.57 -8.85 -7.87
CA HIS A 54 6.32 -10.27 -7.71
C HIS A 54 5.93 -10.91 -9.06
N GLU A 55 6.36 -12.14 -9.32
CA GLU A 55 6.13 -12.83 -10.60
C GLU A 55 4.65 -12.91 -10.98
N ALA A 56 3.77 -13.14 -10.00
CA ALA A 56 2.33 -13.20 -10.18
C ALA A 56 1.69 -11.87 -10.65
N MET A 57 2.42 -10.74 -10.58
CA MET A 57 2.01 -9.46 -11.12
C MET A 57 2.42 -9.26 -12.58
N ALA A 58 3.35 -10.06 -13.13
CA ALA A 58 3.85 -9.92 -14.49
C ALA A 58 2.74 -9.81 -15.56
N PRO A 59 1.64 -10.60 -15.53
CA PRO A 59 0.56 -10.48 -16.50
C PRO A 59 -0.18 -9.13 -16.46
N ASN A 60 -0.12 -8.41 -15.33
CA ASN A 60 -0.83 -7.16 -15.10
C ASN A 60 0.07 -5.92 -15.23
N PHE A 61 1.38 -6.09 -15.05
CA PHE A 61 2.26 -4.99 -14.67
C PHE A 61 2.44 -3.94 -15.78
N GLN A 62 2.46 -4.38 -17.04
CA GLN A 62 2.55 -3.52 -18.21
C GLN A 62 1.19 -3.07 -18.75
N GLN A 63 0.08 -3.53 -18.17
CA GLN A 63 -1.24 -3.06 -18.58
C GLN A 63 -1.49 -1.65 -18.06
N THR A 64 -2.25 -0.86 -18.83
CA THR A 64 -2.77 0.43 -18.38
C THR A 64 -3.51 0.30 -17.06
N TYR A 65 -3.23 1.18 -16.10
CA TYR A 65 -3.69 1.05 -14.72
C TYR A 65 -5.21 0.87 -14.61
N MET A 66 -5.99 1.69 -15.34
CA MET A 66 -7.46 1.66 -15.30
C MET A 66 -8.11 0.51 -16.07
N THR A 67 -7.35 -0.29 -16.83
CA THR A 67 -7.92 -1.44 -17.55
C THR A 67 -8.12 -2.63 -16.61
N PRO A 68 -9.10 -3.52 -16.84
CA PRO A 68 -9.25 -4.73 -16.04
C PRO A 68 -7.96 -5.55 -15.99
N ALA A 69 -7.60 -6.02 -14.79
CA ALA A 69 -6.42 -6.87 -14.61
C ALA A 69 -6.58 -8.20 -15.36
N ASN A 70 -5.52 -8.61 -16.05
CA ASN A 70 -5.44 -9.87 -16.79
C ASN A 70 -5.47 -11.10 -15.85
N SER A 71 -4.74 -11.01 -14.73
CA SER A 71 -4.69 -12.04 -13.69
C SER A 71 -5.12 -11.45 -12.36
N LYS A 72 -6.20 -11.98 -11.78
CA LYS A 72 -6.65 -11.60 -10.44
C LYS A 72 -6.25 -12.70 -9.48
N ASN A 73 -5.23 -12.42 -8.68
CA ASN A 73 -4.67 -13.32 -7.69
C ASN A 73 -4.38 -12.55 -6.39
N ARG A 74 -3.98 -13.26 -5.33
CA ARG A 74 -3.81 -12.66 -4.00
C ARG A 74 -2.72 -11.58 -3.95
N VAL A 75 -1.71 -11.68 -4.82
CA VAL A 75 -0.67 -10.65 -4.94
C VAL A 75 -1.20 -9.40 -5.61
N TYR A 76 -1.95 -9.53 -6.71
CA TYR A 76 -2.64 -8.40 -7.34
C TYR A 76 -3.60 -7.71 -6.38
N PHE A 77 -4.37 -8.49 -5.62
CA PHE A 77 -5.28 -7.96 -4.62
C PHE A 77 -4.54 -7.12 -3.57
N MET A 78 -3.44 -7.65 -3.02
CA MET A 78 -2.63 -6.92 -2.04
C MET A 78 -1.93 -5.71 -2.66
N TRP A 79 -1.44 -5.79 -3.89
CA TRP A 79 -0.88 -4.65 -4.61
C TRP A 79 -1.92 -3.52 -4.75
N ASP A 80 -3.14 -3.81 -5.20
CA ASP A 80 -4.20 -2.80 -5.32
C ASP A 80 -4.60 -2.22 -3.96
N PHE A 81 -4.72 -3.07 -2.93
CA PHE A 81 -5.06 -2.64 -1.56
C PHE A 81 -4.01 -1.71 -0.95
N VAL A 82 -2.73 -2.10 -0.98
CA VAL A 82 -1.61 -1.29 -0.46
C VAL A 82 -1.43 -0.04 -1.31
N GLY A 83 -1.54 -0.15 -2.64
CA GLY A 83 -1.43 0.97 -3.57
C GLY A 83 -2.47 2.06 -3.32
N ARG A 84 -3.74 1.70 -3.12
CA ARG A 84 -4.80 2.65 -2.73
C ARG A 84 -4.53 3.27 -1.35
N THR A 85 -4.02 2.46 -0.43
CA THR A 85 -3.63 2.93 0.90
C THR A 85 -2.42 3.87 0.85
N LEU A 86 -1.57 3.83 -0.18
CA LEU A 86 -0.48 4.80 -0.44
C LEU A 86 -0.92 6.00 -1.30
N ALA A 87 -1.87 5.80 -2.21
CA ALA A 87 -2.43 6.84 -3.07
C ALA A 87 -3.23 7.88 -2.26
N TRP A 88 -3.97 7.43 -1.24
CA TRP A 88 -4.64 8.33 -0.29
C TRP A 88 -3.63 9.24 0.44
N PRO A 89 -2.64 8.72 1.17
CA PRO A 89 -1.57 9.50 1.75
C PRO A 89 -0.83 10.33 0.73
N SER A 90 -0.46 9.87 -0.46
CA SER A 90 0.32 10.72 -1.41
C SER A 90 -0.46 11.94 -1.93
N GLN A 91 -1.80 11.89 -1.99
CA GLN A 91 -2.65 13.06 -2.24
C GLN A 91 -2.84 13.95 -0.99
N TYR A 92 -2.84 13.35 0.21
CA TYR A 92 -3.00 14.06 1.50
C TYR A 92 -1.67 14.37 2.21
N LEU A 93 -0.53 13.91 1.68
CA LEU A 93 0.78 13.88 2.35
C LEU A 93 1.11 15.32 2.69
N TYR A 94 0.93 16.20 1.71
CA TYR A 94 1.19 17.62 1.89
C TYR A 94 0.34 18.28 2.99
N MET A 95 -0.90 17.82 3.23
CA MET A 95 -1.74 18.35 4.29
C MET A 95 -1.38 17.81 5.69
N LEU A 96 -0.71 16.67 5.77
CA LEU A 96 -0.57 15.88 7.00
C LEU A 96 0.89 15.77 7.49
N LEU A 97 1.87 16.12 6.67
CA LEU A 97 3.29 16.00 6.97
C LEU A 97 3.79 16.86 8.15
N HIS A 98 3.06 17.92 8.50
CA HIS A 98 3.48 18.81 9.58
C HIS A 98 2.71 18.63 10.91
N ASN A 99 1.55 17.94 10.93
CA ASN A 99 0.66 17.85 12.11
C ASN A 99 -0.19 16.57 12.14
N VAL A 100 0.40 15.40 11.86
CA VAL A 100 -0.30 14.12 12.09
C VAL A 100 0.62 13.14 12.79
N SER A 101 0.29 12.87 14.04
CA SER A 101 0.81 11.72 14.78
C SER A 101 -0.33 11.11 15.59
N SER A 102 -0.13 9.89 16.09
CA SER A 102 -0.98 9.30 17.13
C SER A 102 -1.18 10.23 18.35
N LYS A 103 -0.26 11.19 18.54
CA LYS A 103 -0.22 12.16 19.63
C LYS A 103 -0.67 13.57 19.22
N ASP A 104 -1.10 13.79 17.97
CA ASP A 104 -1.55 15.10 17.55
C ASP A 104 -2.91 15.41 18.19
N THR A 105 -2.91 16.33 19.15
CA THR A 105 -4.11 16.74 19.90
C THR A 105 -4.93 17.79 19.16
N THR A 106 -4.38 18.44 18.14
CA THR A 106 -4.91 19.67 17.56
C THR A 106 -5.97 19.44 16.48
N SER A 107 -5.91 18.32 15.75
CA SER A 107 -6.88 18.00 14.69
C SER A 107 -7.48 16.60 14.83
N LYS A 108 -8.81 16.54 15.00
CA LYS A 108 -9.57 15.28 15.00
C LYS A 108 -9.50 14.57 13.65
N GLN A 109 -9.50 15.34 12.56
CA GLN A 109 -9.45 14.83 11.20
C GLN A 109 -8.09 14.17 10.91
N ALA A 110 -6.99 14.80 11.36
CA ALA A 110 -5.64 14.24 11.29
C ALA A 110 -5.56 12.86 11.97
N ARG A 111 -6.05 12.76 13.21
CA ARG A 111 -6.06 11.48 13.96
C ARG A 111 -6.89 10.41 13.29
N GLN A 112 -8.04 10.77 12.71
CA GLN A 112 -8.88 9.82 12.00
C GLN A 112 -8.18 9.28 10.75
N ILE A 113 -7.57 10.16 9.95
CA ILE A 113 -6.81 9.75 8.77
C ILE A 113 -5.63 8.86 9.17
N TRP A 114 -4.90 9.20 10.24
CA TRP A 114 -3.84 8.36 10.79
C TRP A 114 -4.35 6.97 11.17
N ALA A 115 -5.43 6.90 11.96
CA ALA A 115 -6.01 5.63 12.40
C ALA A 115 -6.46 4.77 11.22
N GLU A 116 -7.01 5.38 10.16
CA GLU A 116 -7.40 4.66 8.94
C GLU A 116 -6.19 4.11 8.18
N ILE A 117 -5.13 4.91 8.01
CA ILE A 117 -3.91 4.48 7.32
C ILE A 117 -3.20 3.38 8.11
N TYR A 118 -2.94 3.62 9.40
CA TYR A 118 -2.31 2.65 10.27
C TYR A 118 -3.11 1.35 10.35
N GLY A 119 -4.44 1.44 10.48
CA GLY A 119 -5.33 0.29 10.49
C GLY A 119 -5.27 -0.53 9.20
N ARG A 120 -5.21 0.14 8.03
CA ARG A 120 -5.02 -0.53 6.73
C ARG A 120 -3.65 -1.20 6.62
N ASN A 121 -2.61 -0.64 7.26
CA ASN A 121 -1.27 -1.24 7.25
C ASN A 121 -1.19 -2.51 8.09
N VAL A 122 -1.74 -2.47 9.30
CA VAL A 122 -1.87 -3.66 10.14
C VAL A 122 -2.72 -4.72 9.43
N MET A 123 -3.83 -4.31 8.79
CA MET A 123 -4.66 -5.21 8.00
C MET A 123 -3.88 -5.83 6.83
N ALA A 124 -3.10 -5.05 6.07
CA ALA A 124 -2.30 -5.57 4.97
C ALA A 124 -1.30 -6.63 5.45
N GLY A 125 -0.59 -6.35 6.54
CA GLY A 125 0.33 -7.30 7.16
C GLY A 125 -0.38 -8.59 7.60
N GLY A 126 -1.50 -8.45 8.34
CA GLY A 126 -2.28 -9.57 8.83
C GLY A 126 -2.83 -10.47 7.72
N LEU A 127 -3.32 -9.87 6.63
CA LEU A 127 -3.83 -10.62 5.47
C LEU A 127 -2.74 -11.40 4.73
N ILE A 128 -1.51 -10.87 4.67
CA ILE A 128 -0.39 -11.52 3.98
C ILE A 128 0.15 -12.71 4.78
N ILE A 129 0.22 -12.60 6.11
CA ILE A 129 0.80 -13.65 6.97
C ILE A 129 -0.20 -14.73 7.38
N ASP A 130 -1.51 -14.47 7.25
CA ASP A 130 -2.55 -15.45 7.56
C ASP A 130 -2.67 -16.50 6.43
N ASP A 131 -2.05 -17.66 6.63
CA ASP A 131 -1.86 -18.64 5.56
C ASP A 131 -3.02 -19.66 5.42
N LYS A 132 -3.78 -20.05 6.48
CA LYS A 132 -4.79 -21.14 6.34
C LYS A 132 -6.03 -21.07 7.26
N PRO A 133 -7.27 -21.13 6.70
CA PRO A 133 -7.66 -20.89 5.31
C PRO A 133 -7.67 -19.37 5.07
N GLY A 134 -6.48 -18.81 4.79
CA GLY A 134 -6.17 -17.39 4.97
C GLY A 134 -7.27 -16.43 4.53
N MET A 135 -7.59 -15.45 5.40
CA MET A 135 -8.64 -14.46 5.17
C MET A 135 -8.49 -13.74 3.83
N LEU A 136 -7.25 -13.57 3.35
CA LEU A 136 -6.96 -12.96 2.05
C LEU A 136 -7.58 -13.73 0.88
N ASN A 137 -7.47 -15.07 0.88
CA ASN A 137 -8.04 -15.87 -0.19
C ASN A 137 -9.57 -15.79 -0.17
N GLN A 138 -10.19 -15.84 1.01
CA GLN A 138 -11.64 -15.69 1.15
C GLN A 138 -12.13 -14.33 0.65
N MET A 139 -11.44 -13.24 1.02
CA MET A 139 -11.77 -11.90 0.56
C MET A 139 -11.63 -11.77 -0.96
N MET A 140 -10.56 -12.33 -1.51
CA MET A 140 -10.32 -12.30 -2.94
C MET A 140 -11.37 -13.11 -3.71
N GLU A 141 -11.70 -14.32 -3.27
CA GLU A 141 -12.71 -15.17 -3.91
C GLU A 141 -14.11 -14.54 -3.87
N SER A 142 -14.44 -13.86 -2.77
CA SER A 142 -15.67 -13.07 -2.66
C SER A 142 -15.67 -11.87 -3.61
N THR A 143 -14.52 -11.21 -3.79
CA THR A 143 -14.39 -10.02 -4.66
C THR A 143 -14.34 -10.40 -6.15
N TYR A 144 -13.73 -11.53 -6.48
CA TYR A 144 -13.48 -11.99 -7.84
C TYR A 144 -13.97 -13.44 -8.07
N PRO A 145 -15.29 -13.70 -8.00
CA PRO A 145 -15.82 -15.05 -8.16
C PRO A 145 -15.39 -15.70 -9.47
N GLY A 146 -14.78 -16.89 -9.39
CA GLY A 146 -14.38 -17.69 -10.56
C GLY A 146 -13.15 -17.17 -11.33
N MET A 147 -12.55 -16.05 -10.92
CA MET A 147 -11.36 -15.47 -11.56
C MET A 147 -10.04 -15.78 -10.83
N SER A 148 -10.11 -16.29 -9.60
CA SER A 148 -8.94 -16.73 -8.85
C SER A 148 -8.89 -18.25 -8.77
N LYS A 149 -8.17 -18.88 -9.71
CA LYS A 149 -7.90 -20.33 -9.65
C LYS A 149 -6.59 -20.64 -8.93
N ASP A 150 -5.66 -19.68 -8.93
CA ASP A 150 -4.31 -19.85 -8.40
C ASP A 150 -4.07 -18.91 -7.21
N HIS A 151 -3.44 -19.45 -6.17
CA HIS A 151 -3.05 -18.75 -4.95
C HIS A 151 -1.52 -18.67 -4.85
N PRO A 152 -0.86 -17.83 -5.69
CA PRO A 152 0.60 -17.76 -5.73
C PRO A 152 1.17 -17.40 -4.36
N GLU A 153 2.20 -18.12 -3.93
CA GLU A 153 2.83 -17.90 -2.64
C GLU A 153 3.49 -16.52 -2.55
N PHE A 154 3.61 -15.98 -1.34
CA PHE A 154 4.37 -14.75 -1.13
C PHE A 154 5.82 -15.13 -0.85
N GLY A 155 6.77 -14.42 -1.46
CA GLY A 155 8.18 -14.58 -1.14
C GLY A 155 8.49 -14.20 0.32
N GLU A 156 9.57 -14.76 0.86
CA GLU A 156 10.03 -14.51 2.23
C GLU A 156 10.22 -13.03 2.54
N ASP A 157 10.62 -12.24 1.53
CA ASP A 157 10.86 -10.80 1.68
C ASP A 157 9.54 -10.01 1.84
N ILE A 158 8.45 -10.45 1.21
CA ILE A 158 7.11 -9.90 1.40
C ILE A 158 6.56 -10.31 2.77
N LEU A 159 6.73 -11.59 3.15
CA LEU A 159 6.28 -12.09 4.44
C LEU A 159 6.95 -11.34 5.60
N LYS A 160 8.27 -11.13 5.52
CA LYS A 160 9.02 -10.38 6.52
C LYS A 160 8.53 -8.94 6.68
N GLU A 161 8.29 -8.25 5.57
CA GLU A 161 7.77 -6.86 5.59
C GLU A 161 6.35 -6.81 6.17
N ALA A 162 5.51 -7.79 5.81
CA ALA A 162 4.15 -7.92 6.32
C ALA A 162 4.12 -8.20 7.83
N GLU A 163 5.03 -9.03 8.36
CA GLU A 163 5.16 -9.24 9.80
C GLU A 163 5.49 -7.97 10.55
N VAL A 164 6.39 -7.15 10.02
CA VAL A 164 6.78 -5.86 10.62
C VAL A 164 5.58 -4.92 10.67
N LEU A 165 4.80 -4.84 9.59
CA LEU A 165 3.58 -4.03 9.54
C LEU A 165 2.48 -4.54 10.47
N PHE A 166 2.31 -5.86 10.60
CA PHE A 166 1.28 -6.46 11.43
C PHE A 166 1.57 -6.34 12.94
N LYS A 167 2.82 -6.61 13.34
CA LYS A 167 3.23 -6.51 14.74
C LYS A 167 3.10 -5.07 15.25
N GLY A 168 3.19 -4.08 14.35
CA GLY A 168 3.28 -2.66 14.69
C GLY A 168 4.50 -2.40 15.56
N ASP A 169 4.72 -1.15 15.95
CA ASP A 169 5.69 -0.83 17.01
C ASP A 169 5.10 -1.26 18.38
N LYS A 170 4.91 -2.56 18.58
CA LYS A 170 4.78 -3.17 19.90
C LYS A 170 6.18 -3.41 20.44
N ALA A 171 6.87 -2.33 20.80
CA ALA A 171 8.08 -2.32 21.61
C ALA A 171 7.98 -1.19 22.64
#